data_AF-A0A2I1FL00-F1
#
_entry.id   AF-A0A2I1FL00-F1
#
_cell.length_a   1.000
_cell.length_b   1.000
_cell.length_c   1.000
_cell.angle_alpha   90.00
_cell.angle_beta   90.00
_cell.angle_gamma   90.00
#
_symmetry.space_group_name_H-M   'P 1'
#
loop_
_entity.id
_entity.type
_entity.pdbx_description
1 polymer ?
#
loop_
_entity_poly.entity_id
_entity_poly.type
_entity_poly.pdbx_seq_one_letter_code
_entity_poly.pdbx_strand_id
1 'polypeptide(L)'
;MISEYSCPFLCNTGKACGNSCIRPEGCRFHWKAKKRVPCSDCGKPTASACGQCPDHVRGYYVTQYYIRLRLELLERLRLEMRERTFDEIMVRHRDALAKLNISLCKECLLPIKLEEEVYCDSCRSE
;
A
#
# COMPACT_ATOMS: atom_id res chain seq x y z
N MET A 1 19.78 -42.39 10.55
CA MET A 1 20.09 -40.94 10.61
C MET A 1 19.07 -40.31 11.53
N ILE A 2 19.51 -39.75 12.65
CA ILE A 2 18.62 -39.06 13.59
C ILE A 2 18.32 -37.70 12.95
N SER A 3 17.04 -37.40 12.71
CA SER A 3 16.64 -36.07 12.27
C SER A 3 16.54 -35.16 13.49
N GLU A 4 17.46 -34.21 13.61
CA GLU A 4 17.50 -33.27 14.73
C GLU A 4 16.53 -32.09 14.55
N TYR A 5 16.06 -31.84 13.32
CA TYR A 5 15.24 -30.67 13.00
C TYR A 5 13.95 -31.05 12.27
N SER A 6 12.90 -30.28 12.51
CA SER A 6 11.67 -30.28 11.71
C SER A 6 11.66 -29.09 10.77
N CYS A 7 11.29 -29.30 9.51
CA CYS A 7 11.31 -28.24 8.50
C CYS A 7 10.38 -27.07 8.87
N PRO A 8 10.90 -25.84 9.07
CA PRO A 8 10.12 -24.68 9.52
C PRO A 8 9.37 -23.98 8.38
N PHE A 9 9.44 -24.49 7.16
CA PHE A 9 8.83 -23.83 5.99
C PHE A 9 7.31 -23.80 6.10
N LEU A 10 6.72 -22.60 6.04
CA LEU A 10 5.28 -22.41 6.05
C LEU A 10 4.70 -22.53 4.65
N CYS A 11 3.67 -23.36 4.50
CA CYS A 11 2.85 -23.41 3.30
C CYS A 11 1.88 -22.21 3.26
N ASN A 12 1.26 -21.97 2.09
CA ASN A 12 0.24 -20.92 1.95
C ASN A 12 -0.96 -21.11 2.90
N THR A 13 -1.16 -22.33 3.41
CA THR A 13 -2.19 -22.68 4.38
C THR A 13 -1.84 -22.30 5.82
N GLY A 14 -0.65 -21.74 6.09
CA GLY A 14 -0.18 -21.46 7.46
C GLY A 14 0.42 -22.66 8.17
N LYS A 15 0.31 -23.87 7.60
CA LYS A 15 0.90 -25.08 8.19
C LYS A 15 2.39 -25.16 7.88
N ALA A 16 3.19 -25.45 8.90
CA ALA A 16 4.59 -25.80 8.71
C ALA A 16 4.70 -27.16 8.00
N CYS A 17 5.72 -27.32 7.16
CA CYS A 17 5.99 -28.57 6.46
C CYS A 17 6.24 -29.72 7.43
N GLY A 18 6.96 -29.48 8.54
CA GLY A 18 7.16 -30.45 9.62
C GLY A 18 8.02 -31.67 9.28
N ASN A 19 8.42 -31.84 8.01
CA ASN A 19 9.27 -32.95 7.59
C ASN A 19 10.60 -32.96 8.35
N SER A 20 11.00 -34.15 8.81
CA SER A 20 12.30 -34.41 9.41
C SER A 20 13.43 -34.00 8.48
N CYS A 21 14.37 -33.19 8.98
CA CYS A 21 15.53 -32.72 8.24
C CYS A 21 16.80 -32.75 9.10
N ILE A 22 17.95 -32.85 8.42
CA ILE A 22 19.28 -32.79 9.03
C ILE A 22 19.75 -31.34 9.16
N ARG A 23 19.14 -30.44 8.38
CA ARG A 23 19.49 -29.02 8.25
C ARG A 23 18.48 -28.15 8.99
N PRO A 24 18.92 -27.10 9.71
CA PRO A 24 18.02 -26.16 10.36
C PRO A 24 17.26 -25.26 9.36
N GLU A 25 17.81 -25.03 8.16
CA GLU A 25 17.17 -24.16 7.15
C GLU A 25 15.92 -24.78 6.53
N GLY A 26 15.82 -26.11 6.51
CA GLY A 26 14.66 -26.84 6.03
C GLY A 26 14.97 -28.19 5.38
N CYS A 27 13.91 -28.88 4.97
CA CYS A 27 14.03 -30.17 4.30
C CYS A 27 14.60 -30.04 2.88
N ARG A 28 14.86 -31.19 2.24
CA ARG A 28 15.39 -31.28 0.86
C ARG A 28 14.63 -30.43 -0.16
N PHE A 29 13.33 -30.20 0.05
CA PHE A 29 12.49 -29.38 -0.83
C PHE A 29 12.50 -27.90 -0.48
N HIS A 30 12.76 -27.54 0.78
CA HIS A 30 12.53 -26.18 1.28
C HIS A 30 13.78 -25.44 1.76
N TRP A 31 14.94 -26.10 1.84
CA TRP A 31 16.20 -25.47 2.29
C TRP A 31 16.64 -24.26 1.44
N LYS A 32 16.17 -24.16 0.18
CA LYS A 32 16.37 -23.01 -0.72
C LYS A 32 15.08 -22.23 -1.01
N ALA A 33 13.97 -22.60 -0.41
CA ALA A 33 12.70 -21.96 -0.68
C ALA A 33 12.66 -20.56 -0.06
N LYS A 34 12.05 -19.61 -0.78
CA LYS A 34 11.82 -18.26 -0.23
C LYS A 34 10.93 -18.36 1.00
N LYS A 35 11.34 -17.71 2.09
CA LYS A 35 10.52 -17.58 3.30
C LYS A 35 9.21 -16.88 2.94
N ARG A 36 8.10 -17.37 3.50
CA ARG A 36 6.80 -16.73 3.34
C ARG A 36 6.69 -15.55 4.29
N VAL A 37 6.16 -14.44 3.79
CA VAL A 37 5.80 -13.27 4.59
C VAL A 37 4.30 -13.28 4.82
N PRO A 38 3.80 -12.87 6.00
CA PRO A 38 2.36 -12.75 6.21
C PRO A 38 1.78 -11.66 5.30
N CYS A 39 0.58 -11.89 4.79
CA CYS A 39 -0.18 -10.90 4.03
C CYS A 39 -0.59 -9.73 4.94
N SER A 40 -0.44 -8.49 4.48
CA SER A 40 -0.75 -7.31 5.29
C SER A 40 -2.22 -7.24 5.74
N ASP A 41 -3.15 -7.68 4.89
CA ASP A 41 -4.58 -7.53 5.17
C ASP A 41 -5.18 -8.71 5.95
N CYS A 42 -4.64 -9.92 5.79
CA CYS A 42 -5.23 -11.14 6.37
C CYS A 42 -4.25 -12.07 7.09
N GLY A 43 -2.96 -11.72 7.14
CA GLY A 43 -1.92 -12.51 7.82
C GLY A 43 -1.54 -13.82 7.13
N LYS A 44 -2.25 -14.25 6.07
CA LYS A 44 -1.95 -15.51 5.36
C LYS A 44 -0.52 -15.49 4.80
N PRO A 45 0.29 -16.55 4.97
CA PRO A 45 1.64 -16.57 4.42
C PRO A 45 1.61 -16.54 2.89
N THR A 46 2.33 -15.59 2.30
CA THR A 46 2.47 -15.41 0.86
C THR A 46 3.95 -15.44 0.45
N ALA A 47 4.23 -15.93 -0.76
CA ALA A 47 5.54 -15.72 -1.40
C ALA A 47 5.53 -14.51 -2.35
N SER A 48 4.41 -13.79 -2.43
CA SER A 48 4.36 -12.59 -3.24
C SER A 48 5.35 -11.57 -2.70
N ALA A 49 6.15 -10.99 -3.60
CA ALA A 49 7.09 -9.94 -3.25
C ALA A 49 6.40 -8.68 -2.71
N CYS A 50 5.14 -8.42 -3.12
CA CYS A 50 4.35 -7.30 -2.60
C CYS A 50 3.77 -7.56 -1.20
N GLY A 51 4.02 -8.74 -0.60
CA GLY A 51 3.47 -9.07 0.72
C GLY A 51 1.95 -9.21 0.72
N GLN A 52 1.32 -9.45 -0.43
CA GLN A 52 -0.12 -9.65 -0.53
C GLN A 52 -0.46 -11.07 -0.99
N CYS A 53 -1.56 -11.63 -0.49
CA CYS A 53 -2.07 -12.92 -0.94
C CYS A 53 -2.82 -12.76 -2.28
N PRO A 54 -3.05 -13.85 -3.03
CA PRO A 54 -3.78 -13.79 -4.31
C PRO A 54 -5.17 -13.16 -4.21
N ASP A 55 -5.82 -13.26 -3.05
CA ASP A 55 -7.13 -12.65 -2.80
C ASP A 55 -7.03 -11.10 -2.75
N HIS A 56 -5.96 -10.56 -2.13
CA HIS A 56 -5.79 -9.13 -1.89
C HIS A 56 -4.85 -8.42 -2.88
N VAL A 57 -4.08 -9.16 -3.68
CA VAL A 57 -3.10 -8.59 -4.63
C VAL A 57 -3.75 -7.63 -5.64
N ARG A 58 -4.98 -7.93 -6.07
CA ARG A 58 -5.72 -7.05 -7.00
C ARG A 58 -6.07 -5.72 -6.35
N GLY A 59 -6.65 -5.77 -5.13
CA GLY A 59 -6.98 -4.56 -4.37
C GLY A 59 -5.74 -3.70 -4.12
N TYR A 60 -4.63 -4.32 -3.72
CA TYR A 60 -3.36 -3.63 -3.52
C TYR A 60 -2.91 -2.81 -4.73
N TYR A 61 -2.89 -3.39 -5.94
CA TYR A 61 -2.48 -2.66 -7.14
C TYR A 61 -3.45 -1.56 -7.54
N VAL A 62 -4.76 -1.76 -7.34
CA VAL A 62 -5.78 -0.73 -7.57
C VAL A 62 -5.56 0.45 -6.62
N THR A 63 -5.38 0.19 -5.33
CA THR A 63 -5.09 1.23 -4.33
C THR A 63 -3.80 1.98 -4.67
N GLN A 64 -2.72 1.28 -5.00
CA GLN A 64 -1.46 1.90 -5.42
C GLN A 64 -1.62 2.77 -6.67
N TYR A 65 -2.43 2.35 -7.64
CA TYR A 65 -2.74 3.14 -8.81
C TYR A 65 -3.44 4.46 -8.45
N TYR A 66 -4.48 4.43 -7.61
CA TYR A 66 -5.19 5.63 -7.18
C TYR A 66 -4.33 6.56 -6.32
N ILE A 67 -3.48 6.00 -5.44
CA ILE A 67 -2.50 6.79 -4.66
C ILE A 67 -1.56 7.54 -5.61
N ARG A 68 -0.99 6.85 -6.60
CA ARG A 68 -0.11 7.50 -7.58
C ARG A 68 -0.84 8.60 -8.36
N LEU A 69 -2.05 8.31 -8.84
CA LEU A 69 -2.85 9.27 -9.58
C LEU A 69 -3.19 10.52 -8.74
N ARG A 70 -3.48 10.33 -7.45
CA ARG A 70 -3.68 11.42 -6.48
C ARG A 70 -2.42 12.26 -6.32
N LEU A 71 -1.25 11.64 -6.10
CA LEU A 71 0.02 12.36 -5.96
C LEU A 71 0.38 13.16 -7.21
N GLU A 72 0.19 12.58 -8.40
CA GLU A 72 0.44 13.27 -9.68
C GLU A 72 -0.45 14.49 -9.86
N LEU A 73 -1.75 14.38 -9.52
CA LEU A 73 -2.66 15.52 -9.61
C LEU A 73 -2.25 16.63 -8.63
N LEU A 74 -1.90 16.27 -7.39
CA LEU A 74 -1.45 17.23 -6.38
C LEU A 74 -0.17 17.97 -6.81
N GLU A 75 0.78 17.28 -7.42
CA GLU A 75 2.00 17.92 -7.92
C GLU A 75 1.69 18.88 -9.08
N ARG A 76 0.78 18.51 -9.99
CA ARG A 76 0.33 19.43 -11.05
C ARG A 76 -0.34 20.67 -10.48
N LEU A 77 -1.25 20.50 -9.51
CA LEU A 77 -1.92 21.62 -8.84
C LEU A 77 -0.90 22.56 -8.21
N ARG A 78 0.12 22.01 -7.54
CA ARG A 78 1.20 22.77 -6.92
C ARG A 78 2.01 23.61 -7.93
N LEU A 79 2.23 23.09 -9.14
CA LEU A 79 2.92 23.84 -10.20
C LEU A 79 2.01 24.93 -10.79
N GLU A 80 0.75 24.62 -11.08
CA GLU A 80 -0.22 25.55 -11.65
C GLU A 80 -0.54 26.72 -10.70
N MET A 81 -0.43 26.52 -9.38
CA MET A 81 -0.61 27.56 -8.37
C MET A 81 0.28 28.79 -8.52
N ARG A 82 1.42 28.68 -9.22
CA ARG A 82 2.29 29.84 -9.47
C ARG A 82 1.73 30.79 -10.53
N GLU A 83 0.84 30.29 -11.37
CA GLU A 83 0.41 30.97 -12.59
C GLU A 83 -1.11 31.18 -12.66
N ARG A 84 -1.89 30.48 -11.84
CA ARG A 84 -3.35 30.41 -11.93
C ARG A 84 -4.02 30.61 -10.59
N THR A 85 -5.24 31.15 -10.65
CA THR A 85 -6.06 31.36 -9.45
C THR A 85 -6.76 30.07 -9.00
N PHE A 86 -7.20 30.03 -7.74
CA PHE A 86 -7.98 28.92 -7.18
C PHE A 86 -9.18 28.55 -8.07
N ASP A 87 -9.95 29.54 -8.51
CA ASP A 87 -11.17 29.30 -9.29
C ASP A 87 -10.86 28.69 -10.67
N GLU A 88 -9.81 29.15 -11.34
CA GLU A 88 -9.35 28.57 -12.62
C GLU A 88 -8.86 27.13 -12.47
N ILE A 89 -8.17 26.84 -11.36
CA ILE A 89 -7.70 25.50 -11.01
C ILE A 89 -8.91 24.58 -10.75
N MET A 90 -9.87 25.05 -9.96
CA MET A 90 -11.08 24.29 -9.63
C MET A 90 -11.93 24.00 -10.85
N VAL A 91 -12.06 24.95 -11.79
CA VAL A 91 -12.78 24.70 -13.05
C VAL A 91 -12.05 23.66 -13.92
N ARG A 92 -10.73 23.79 -14.06
CA ARG A 92 -9.95 22.89 -14.93
C ARG A 92 -9.90 21.46 -14.42
N HIS A 93 -9.74 21.28 -13.10
CA HIS A 93 -9.50 19.96 -12.48
C HIS A 93 -10.72 19.40 -11.75
N ARG A 94 -11.90 20.04 -11.86
CA ARG A 94 -13.13 19.66 -11.15
C ARG A 94 -13.43 18.16 -11.18
N ASP A 95 -13.45 17.59 -12.38
CA ASP A 95 -13.85 16.20 -12.58
C ASP A 95 -12.80 15.23 -12.02
N ALA A 96 -11.52 15.58 -12.14
CA ALA A 96 -10.42 14.79 -11.59
C ALA A 96 -10.42 14.82 -10.06
N LEU A 97 -10.67 15.99 -9.47
CA LEU A 97 -10.80 16.17 -8.02
C LEU A 97 -12.00 15.37 -7.49
N ALA A 98 -13.16 15.46 -8.14
CA ALA A 98 -14.36 14.70 -7.77
C ALA A 98 -14.13 13.19 -7.89
N LYS A 99 -13.54 12.72 -8.99
CA LYS A 99 -13.26 11.31 -9.23
C LYS A 99 -12.31 10.70 -8.19
N LEU A 100 -11.35 11.48 -7.70
CA LEU A 100 -10.37 11.03 -6.71
C LEU A 100 -10.77 11.37 -5.27
N ASN A 101 -11.97 11.94 -5.07
CA ASN A 101 -12.46 12.41 -3.78
C ASN A 101 -11.46 13.34 -3.05
N ILE A 102 -10.90 14.30 -3.79
CA ILE A 102 -9.93 15.26 -3.27
C ILE A 102 -10.63 16.60 -3.04
N SER A 103 -10.70 17.01 -1.78
CA SER A 103 -11.08 18.38 -1.39
C SER A 103 -9.84 19.24 -1.22
N LEU A 104 -9.82 20.43 -1.81
CA LEU A 104 -8.74 21.41 -1.64
C LEU A 104 -9.19 22.53 -0.69
N CYS A 105 -8.27 22.97 0.16
CA CYS A 105 -8.39 24.17 0.96
C CYS A 105 -8.43 25.43 0.07
N LYS A 106 -9.34 26.38 0.33
CA LYS A 106 -9.49 27.57 -0.51
C LYS A 106 -8.30 28.54 -0.41
N GLU A 107 -7.71 28.65 0.77
CA GLU A 107 -6.65 29.60 1.05
C GLU A 107 -5.26 29.05 0.71
N CYS A 108 -5.06 27.76 0.99
CA CYS A 108 -3.77 27.10 0.93
C CYS A 108 -3.67 26.04 -0.17
N LEU A 109 -4.78 25.69 -0.83
CA LEU A 109 -4.87 24.67 -1.89
C LEU A 109 -4.31 23.29 -1.53
N LEU A 110 -4.07 23.05 -0.24
CA LEU A 110 -3.65 21.74 0.25
C LEU A 110 -4.84 20.79 0.24
N PRO A 111 -4.65 19.53 -0.19
CA PRO A 111 -5.67 18.50 -0.09
C PRO A 111 -6.00 18.21 1.37
N ILE A 112 -7.26 18.42 1.74
CA ILE A 112 -7.80 18.04 3.04
C ILE A 112 -8.03 16.53 3.00
N LYS A 113 -7.40 15.78 3.90
CA LYS A 113 -7.71 14.36 4.06
C LYS A 113 -9.08 14.26 4.72
N LEU A 114 -10.10 13.88 3.94
CA LEU A 114 -11.45 13.64 4.46
C LEU A 114 -11.52 12.49 5.48
N GLU A 115 -10.55 11.57 5.48
CA GLU A 115 -10.52 10.38 6.35
C GLU A 115 -9.98 10.64 7.77
N GLU A 116 -9.32 11.78 8.03
CA GLU A 116 -8.66 12.05 9.32
C GLU A 116 -9.15 13.35 10.00
N GLU A 117 -10.18 14.04 9.48
CA GLU A 117 -10.64 15.35 10.00
C GLU A 117 -9.52 16.40 10.18
N VAL A 118 -8.39 16.24 9.50
CA VAL A 118 -7.27 17.19 9.59
C VAL A 118 -7.57 18.34 8.63
N TYR A 119 -8.19 19.37 9.19
CA TYR A 119 -8.26 20.70 8.60
C TYR A 119 -6.86 21.18 8.21
N CYS A 120 -6.77 22.10 7.24
CA CYS A 120 -5.51 22.76 6.97
C CYS A 120 -5.04 23.50 8.23
N ASP A 121 -3.97 22.99 8.87
CA ASP A 121 -3.34 23.61 10.02
C ASP A 121 -2.69 24.97 9.70
N SER A 122 -2.54 25.32 8.42
CA SER A 122 -2.06 26.64 7.97
C SER A 122 -3.13 27.73 8.00
N CYS A 123 -4.41 27.37 8.11
CA CYS A 123 -5.55 28.29 8.16
C CYS A 123 -6.17 28.41 9.55
N ARG A 124 -5.66 27.69 10.55
CA ARG A 124 -5.99 27.95 11.95
C ARG A 124 -5.31 29.26 12.34
N SER A 125 -6.10 30.34 12.33
CA SER A 125 -5.73 31.58 13.01
C SER A 125 -5.50 31.26 14.48
N GLU A 126 -4.39 31.73 15.05
CA GLU A 126 -4.24 31.87 16.50
C GLU A 126 -5.34 32.76 17.08
#